data_AF-A0A812Z2X1-F1
#
_entry.id   AF-A0A812Z2X1-F1
#
_cell.length_a   1.000
_cell.length_b   1.000
_cell.length_c   1.000
_cell.angle_alpha   90.00
_cell.angle_beta   90.00
_cell.angle_gamma   90.00
#
_symmetry.space_group_name_H-M   'P 1'
#
loop_
_entity.id
_entity.type
_entity.pdbx_description
1 polymer ?
#
loop_
_entity_poly.entity_id
_entity_poly.type
_entity_poly.pdbx_seq_one_letter_code
_entity_poly.pdbx_strand_id
1 'polypeptide(L)'
;MCLSIDVRLISGRRAIVELEADSSVETLRQRAQSALAVGRGRLLNSAGDVLDGKATLTEAGLQSGDAVLLHISQVQVMAAKLQRDIVTGSAFAAILGDGRLVTWGDPGYGGDSSTIQDQLKDVHHIQASTYAFAAILSDGSVVTWGDADFGGDSSAVQEQLKHVQQIQSSDGAFAAILSDGSVVTWGDADYGGDSSAVQPRLQNVKLVQSAAHAFAAILEDGSVVTWGETGLGGDSSLVQDRLKDVRQVQACFYAFAAILGDGSVVTWGFDACGGDSFSVQEQLKHVRQIQSSDEAFAAILADGSVVTWGDSETGGDSGDVQDQLKNVRMIQSSSHAFAAIRADGSVITWGCDDSGGDSSAVQHQLKNVQQIQASSDAFAAILDDGSVVAWGASQNGGDCSLVQDRLRNVRQIQSSGFAFAAILDDGSAVTWGSDDLNDTSASIVHEQLKDVQQIQTSATHAFAVVLGNGSVLTWGFGTEEHDQIVVPDQLTHLST
;
A
#
# COMPACT_ATOMS: atom_id res chain seq x y z
N MET A 1 -13.69 -45.52 10.13
CA MET A 1 -14.20 -45.07 11.45
C MET A 1 -14.67 -43.64 11.27
N CYS A 2 -15.91 -43.31 11.62
CA CYS A 2 -16.44 -41.96 11.43
C CYS A 2 -16.06 -41.09 12.64
N LEU A 3 -15.52 -39.91 12.39
CA LEU A 3 -15.23 -38.87 13.37
C LEU A 3 -16.29 -37.79 13.27
N SER A 4 -16.82 -37.35 14.41
CA SER A 4 -17.67 -36.17 14.54
C SER A 4 -16.86 -35.04 15.18
N ILE A 5 -16.52 -34.00 14.43
CA ILE A 5 -15.70 -32.88 14.91
C ILE A 5 -16.56 -31.63 15.10
N ASP A 6 -16.45 -30.95 16.24
CA ASP A 6 -17.12 -29.68 16.54
C ASP A 6 -16.25 -28.50 16.07
N VAL A 7 -16.61 -27.88 14.96
CA VAL A 7 -15.87 -26.74 14.40
C VAL A 7 -16.52 -25.43 14.85
N ARG A 8 -15.74 -24.55 15.47
CA ARG A 8 -16.20 -23.30 16.08
C ARG A 8 -15.56 -22.08 15.45
N LEU A 9 -16.28 -20.97 15.40
CA LEU A 9 -15.74 -19.64 15.10
C LEU A 9 -15.55 -18.85 16.39
N ILE A 10 -14.68 -17.83 16.36
CA ILE A 10 -14.51 -16.87 17.46
C ILE A 10 -15.82 -16.13 17.78
N SER A 11 -16.68 -15.94 16.77
CA SER A 11 -18.02 -15.36 16.93
C SER A 11 -19.00 -16.24 17.72
N GLY A 12 -18.61 -17.47 18.08
CA GLY A 12 -19.46 -18.44 18.80
C GLY A 12 -20.35 -19.29 17.91
N ARG A 13 -20.38 -19.05 16.59
CA ARG A 13 -21.03 -19.94 15.62
C ARG A 13 -20.29 -21.29 15.56
N ARG A 14 -21.02 -22.38 15.38
CA ARG A 14 -20.43 -23.73 15.30
C ARG A 14 -21.15 -24.63 14.31
N ALA A 15 -20.43 -25.62 13.78
CA ALA A 15 -20.94 -26.67 12.94
C ALA A 15 -20.31 -28.01 13.32
N ILE A 16 -21.11 -29.07 13.32
CA ILE A 16 -20.61 -30.44 13.51
C ILE A 16 -20.34 -31.02 12.13
N VAL A 17 -19.13 -31.49 11.90
CA VAL A 17 -18.71 -32.07 10.62
C VAL A 17 -18.37 -33.55 10.83
N GLU A 18 -19.07 -34.42 10.12
CA GLU A 18 -18.86 -35.87 10.14
C GLU A 18 -18.02 -36.31 8.93
N LEU A 19 -16.93 -37.03 9.19
CA LEU A 19 -15.94 -37.47 8.19
C LEU A 19 -15.37 -38.84 8.55
N GLU A 20 -14.77 -39.53 7.58
CA GLU A 20 -13.98 -40.73 7.89
C GLU A 20 -12.61 -40.33 8.47
N ALA A 21 -12.04 -41.14 9.36
CA ALA A 21 -10.80 -40.83 10.07
C ALA A 21 -9.56 -40.67 9.16
N ASP A 22 -9.60 -41.26 7.96
CA ASP A 22 -8.61 -41.14 6.90
C ASP A 22 -8.86 -39.95 5.96
N SER A 23 -9.97 -39.22 6.15
CA SER A 23 -10.22 -37.97 5.43
C SER A 23 -9.12 -36.96 5.71
N SER A 24 -8.88 -36.07 4.75
CA SER A 24 -7.90 -35.01 4.91
C SER A 24 -8.41 -33.87 5.80
N VAL A 25 -7.48 -33.18 6.46
CA VAL A 25 -7.79 -31.92 7.18
C VAL A 25 -8.41 -30.90 6.21
N GLU A 26 -7.95 -30.90 4.95
CA GLU A 26 -8.53 -30.09 3.89
C GLU A 26 -10.02 -30.35 3.68
N THR A 27 -10.44 -31.61 3.70
CA THR A 27 -11.86 -31.97 3.54
C THR A 27 -12.69 -31.48 4.73
N LEU A 28 -12.15 -31.58 5.96
CA LEU A 28 -12.78 -31.04 7.16
C LEU A 28 -12.99 -29.54 7.05
N ARG A 29 -11.95 -28.82 6.62
CA ARG A 29 -11.95 -27.38 6.43
C ARG A 29 -13.00 -26.92 5.41
N GLN A 30 -13.02 -27.54 4.23
CA GLN A 30 -13.99 -27.23 3.18
C GLN A 30 -15.44 -27.47 3.62
N ARG A 31 -15.71 -28.59 4.31
CA ARG A 31 -17.05 -28.88 4.84
C ARG A 31 -17.45 -27.91 5.95
N ALA A 32 -16.53 -27.56 6.84
CA ALA A 32 -16.79 -26.60 7.90
C ALA A 32 -17.09 -25.21 7.37
N GLN A 33 -16.30 -24.72 6.41
CA GLN A 33 -16.53 -23.43 5.74
C GLN A 33 -17.91 -23.38 5.05
N SER A 34 -18.27 -24.46 4.35
CA SER A 34 -19.58 -24.60 3.70
C SER A 34 -20.72 -24.61 4.72
N ALA A 35 -20.59 -25.39 5.79
CA ALA A 35 -21.62 -25.49 6.84
C ALA A 35 -21.79 -24.20 7.64
N LEU A 36 -20.70 -23.44 7.81
CA LEU A 36 -20.70 -22.15 8.49
C LEU A 36 -20.94 -20.98 7.52
N ALA A 37 -21.07 -21.20 6.22
CA ALA A 37 -21.21 -20.12 5.22
C ALA A 37 -20.19 -18.98 5.45
N VAL A 38 -18.91 -19.35 5.57
CA VAL A 38 -17.79 -18.41 5.78
C VAL A 38 -16.72 -18.59 4.69
N GLY A 39 -15.90 -17.55 4.51
CA GLY A 39 -14.76 -17.58 3.59
C GLY A 39 -13.65 -18.55 4.02
N ARG A 40 -12.51 -18.50 3.32
CA ARG A 40 -11.35 -19.34 3.63
C ARG A 40 -10.79 -19.04 5.03
N GLY A 41 -10.37 -20.08 5.73
CA GLY A 41 -9.77 -19.96 7.05
C GLY A 41 -8.79 -21.08 7.37
N ARG A 42 -8.21 -21.01 8.57
CA ARG A 42 -7.30 -22.00 9.14
C ARG A 42 -7.94 -22.80 10.25
N LEU A 43 -7.71 -24.11 10.28
CA LEU A 43 -8.13 -24.94 11.40
C LEU A 43 -7.06 -24.97 12.49
N LEU A 44 -7.49 -24.71 13.73
CA LEU A 44 -6.64 -24.71 14.91
C LEU A 44 -7.17 -25.72 15.93
N ASN A 45 -6.28 -26.44 16.59
CA ASN A 45 -6.67 -27.26 17.74
C ASN A 45 -6.91 -26.40 18.99
N SER A 46 -7.26 -27.05 20.11
CA SER A 46 -7.47 -26.37 21.40
C SER A 46 -6.20 -25.73 21.99
N ALA A 47 -5.01 -26.11 21.52
CA ALA A 47 -3.75 -25.49 21.93
C ALA A 47 -3.38 -24.27 21.06
N GLY A 48 -4.09 -24.05 19.95
CA GLY A 48 -3.80 -22.99 18.99
C GLY A 48 -2.85 -23.40 17.86
N ASP A 49 -2.52 -24.69 17.73
CA ASP A 49 -1.68 -25.18 16.63
C ASP A 49 -2.48 -25.30 15.34
N VAL A 50 -1.89 -24.87 14.22
CA VAL A 50 -2.49 -24.98 12.87
C VAL A 50 -2.48 -26.44 12.41
N LEU A 51 -3.65 -26.93 11.99
CA LEU A 51 -3.85 -28.31 11.56
C LEU A 51 -3.66 -28.52 10.06
N ASP A 52 -3.66 -27.44 9.27
CA ASP A 52 -3.67 -27.48 7.79
C ASP A 52 -2.39 -28.08 7.17
N GLY A 53 -1.30 -28.22 7.95
CA GLY A 53 -0.07 -28.91 7.53
C GLY A 53 -0.10 -30.44 7.65
N LYS A 54 -1.21 -31.03 8.13
CA LYS A 54 -1.36 -32.49 8.34
C LYS A 54 -2.17 -33.11 7.21
N ALA A 55 -1.76 -34.28 6.70
CA ALA A 55 -2.42 -34.87 5.54
C ALA A 55 -3.76 -35.51 5.89
N THR A 56 -3.89 -36.09 7.09
CA THR A 56 -5.12 -36.76 7.56
C THR A 56 -5.57 -36.28 8.94
N LEU A 57 -6.86 -36.48 9.26
CA LEU A 57 -7.40 -36.19 10.60
C LEU A 57 -6.69 -36.98 11.70
N THR A 58 -6.28 -38.21 11.39
CA THR A 58 -5.57 -39.08 12.34
C THR A 58 -4.14 -38.56 12.62
N GLU A 59 -3.42 -38.08 11.60
CA GLU A 59 -2.11 -37.43 11.77
C GLU A 59 -2.19 -36.09 12.51
N ALA A 60 -3.33 -35.41 12.39
CA ALA A 60 -3.66 -34.22 13.18
C ALA A 60 -4.04 -34.55 14.64
N GLY A 61 -4.15 -35.82 14.99
CA GLY A 61 -4.48 -36.28 16.34
C GLY A 61 -5.95 -36.08 16.73
N LEU A 62 -6.83 -35.81 15.76
CA LEU A 62 -8.24 -35.51 16.00
C LEU A 62 -9.04 -36.78 16.31
N GLN A 63 -9.89 -36.69 17.33
CA GLN A 63 -10.80 -37.73 17.78
C GLN A 63 -12.26 -37.27 17.68
N SER A 64 -13.18 -38.23 17.68
CA SER A 64 -14.61 -37.90 17.65
C SER A 64 -15.00 -37.19 18.94
N GLY A 65 -15.62 -36.02 18.81
CA GLY A 65 -15.99 -35.14 19.92
C GLY A 65 -15.02 -33.98 20.14
N ASP A 66 -13.87 -33.97 19.47
CA ASP A 66 -12.92 -32.87 19.57
C ASP A 66 -13.50 -31.57 19.02
N ALA A 67 -13.09 -30.47 19.63
CA ALA A 67 -13.42 -29.13 19.19
C ALA A 67 -12.21 -28.47 18.53
N VAL A 68 -12.41 -27.93 17.34
CA VAL A 68 -11.40 -27.16 16.59
C VAL A 68 -11.93 -25.76 16.29
N LEU A 69 -11.02 -24.79 16.26
CA LEU A 69 -11.35 -23.41 15.92
C LEU A 69 -11.05 -23.19 14.43
N LEU A 70 -12.04 -22.72 13.67
CA LEU A 70 -11.85 -22.21 12.33
C LEU A 70 -11.60 -20.69 12.44
N HIS A 71 -10.34 -20.29 12.25
CA HIS A 71 -9.93 -18.90 12.27
C HIS A 71 -10.02 -18.33 10.85
N ILE A 72 -10.88 -17.34 10.65
CA ILE A 72 -11.05 -16.64 9.38
C ILE A 72 -10.17 -15.40 9.41
N SER A 73 -9.09 -15.40 8.63
CA SER A 73 -8.28 -14.20 8.42
C SER A 73 -8.80 -13.43 7.20
N GLN A 74 -8.71 -12.09 7.25
CA GLN A 74 -9.01 -11.27 6.09
C GLN A 74 -8.00 -11.54 4.97
N VAL A 75 -8.49 -11.60 3.73
CA VAL A 75 -7.61 -11.65 2.56
C VAL A 75 -6.90 -10.32 2.44
N GLN A 76 -5.57 -10.35 2.35
CA GLN A 76 -4.74 -9.16 2.19
C GLN A 76 -4.18 -9.15 0.78
N VAL A 77 -4.53 -8.15 -0.02
CA VAL A 77 -3.94 -7.95 -1.36
C VAL A 77 -2.84 -6.90 -1.27
N MET A 78 -1.82 -7.04 -2.12
CA MET A 78 -0.75 -6.07 -2.34
C MET A 78 -0.49 -5.97 -3.85
N ALA A 79 -0.23 -4.77 -4.35
CA ALA A 79 0.08 -4.52 -5.74
C ALA A 79 1.49 -3.94 -5.90
N ALA A 80 2.11 -4.14 -7.06
CA ALA A 80 3.41 -3.55 -7.39
C ALA A 80 3.35 -2.00 -7.39
N LYS A 81 4.46 -1.36 -6.98
CA LYS A 81 4.61 0.11 -6.91
C LYS A 81 4.76 0.74 -8.30
N LEU A 82 4.49 2.04 -8.40
CA LEU A 82 4.56 2.84 -9.63
C LEU A 82 5.99 3.37 -9.88
N GLN A 83 6.41 3.39 -11.14
CA GLN A 83 7.55 4.19 -11.62
C GLN A 83 7.09 5.14 -12.74
N ARG A 84 7.63 6.37 -12.74
CA ARG A 84 7.14 7.57 -13.47
C ARG A 84 7.08 7.47 -15.00
N ASP A 85 7.81 6.54 -15.62
CA ASP A 85 8.10 6.63 -17.07
C ASP A 85 7.81 5.38 -17.89
N ILE A 86 7.24 4.33 -17.30
CA ILE A 86 6.96 3.10 -18.03
C ILE A 86 5.60 2.54 -17.63
N VAL A 87 4.71 2.41 -18.62
CA VAL A 87 3.50 1.58 -18.52
C VAL A 87 3.94 0.12 -18.50
N THR A 88 4.47 -0.33 -17.36
CA THR A 88 4.86 -1.73 -17.16
C THR A 88 3.68 -2.56 -16.69
N GLY A 89 3.71 -3.85 -16.97
CA GLY A 89 2.63 -4.75 -16.55
C GLY A 89 2.45 -4.74 -15.03
N SER A 90 1.20 -4.82 -14.57
CA SER A 90 0.89 -4.86 -13.15
C SER A 90 0.93 -6.28 -12.61
N ALA A 91 1.51 -6.42 -11.43
CA ALA A 91 1.50 -7.64 -10.66
C ALA A 91 0.80 -7.43 -9.31
N PHE A 92 0.13 -8.47 -8.84
CA PHE A 92 -0.58 -8.51 -7.58
C PHE A 92 -0.22 -9.78 -6.81
N ALA A 93 -0.28 -9.69 -5.49
CA ALA A 93 -0.14 -10.80 -4.57
C ALA A 93 -1.23 -10.73 -3.50
N ALA A 94 -1.83 -11.87 -3.15
CA ALA A 94 -2.83 -11.98 -2.11
C ALA A 94 -2.49 -13.06 -1.09
N ILE A 95 -2.50 -12.70 0.20
CA ILE A 95 -2.55 -13.64 1.31
C ILE A 95 -4.01 -14.02 1.51
N LEU A 96 -4.34 -15.28 1.30
CA LEU A 96 -5.68 -15.79 1.52
C LEU A 96 -5.97 -15.99 3.01
N GLY A 97 -7.25 -16.14 3.39
CA GLY A 97 -7.64 -16.38 4.78
C GLY A 97 -7.09 -17.68 5.40
N ASP A 98 -6.59 -18.60 4.55
CA ASP A 98 -5.87 -19.80 4.95
C ASP A 98 -4.34 -19.64 4.94
N GLY A 99 -3.84 -18.43 4.70
CA GLY A 99 -2.44 -18.03 4.65
C GLY A 99 -1.63 -18.62 3.50
N ARG A 100 -2.30 -19.16 2.47
CA ARG A 100 -1.66 -19.40 1.16
C ARG A 100 -1.48 -18.07 0.44
N LEU A 101 -0.40 -17.95 -0.33
CA LEU A 101 -0.21 -16.85 -1.27
C LEU A 101 -0.73 -17.23 -2.66
N VAL A 102 -1.36 -16.28 -3.34
CA VAL A 102 -1.67 -16.34 -4.77
C VAL A 102 -1.17 -15.07 -5.43
N THR A 103 -0.52 -15.18 -6.58
CA THR A 103 -0.11 -14.04 -7.41
C THR A 103 -0.77 -14.10 -8.78
N TRP A 104 -0.90 -12.94 -9.42
CA TRP A 104 -1.40 -12.82 -10.79
C TRP A 104 -0.96 -11.48 -11.39
N GLY A 105 -1.06 -11.35 -12.72
CA GLY A 105 -0.58 -10.19 -13.46
C GLY A 105 0.67 -10.48 -14.27
N ASP A 106 1.49 -9.48 -14.55
CA ASP A 106 2.70 -9.61 -15.38
C ASP A 106 3.77 -10.46 -14.65
N PRO A 107 4.18 -11.61 -15.22
CA PRO A 107 5.18 -12.47 -14.61
C PRO A 107 6.54 -11.78 -14.38
N GLY A 108 6.94 -10.86 -15.26
CA GLY A 108 8.20 -10.12 -15.15
C GLY A 108 8.28 -9.22 -13.92
N TYR A 109 7.13 -8.80 -13.39
CA TYR A 109 7.01 -7.93 -12.22
C TYR A 109 6.54 -8.68 -10.97
N GLY A 110 6.56 -10.02 -11.00
CA GLY A 110 6.16 -10.86 -9.86
C GLY A 110 4.70 -11.36 -9.88
N GLY A 111 4.04 -11.27 -11.04
CA GLY A 111 2.69 -11.82 -11.27
C GLY A 111 2.63 -13.35 -11.27
N ASP A 112 3.77 -14.05 -11.28
CA ASP A 112 3.85 -15.51 -11.21
C ASP A 112 4.78 -15.96 -10.06
N SER A 113 4.22 -16.65 -9.07
CA SER A 113 4.94 -17.25 -7.93
C SER A 113 4.98 -18.78 -7.99
N SER A 114 4.63 -19.40 -9.13
CA SER A 114 4.49 -20.86 -9.27
C SER A 114 5.77 -21.63 -8.92
N THR A 115 6.94 -21.05 -9.18
CA THR A 115 8.26 -21.65 -8.92
C THR A 115 8.62 -21.71 -7.44
N ILE A 116 8.04 -20.84 -6.62
CA ILE A 116 8.33 -20.71 -5.18
C ILE A 116 7.13 -21.03 -4.30
N GLN A 117 6.03 -21.52 -4.88
CA GLN A 117 4.76 -21.75 -4.18
C GLN A 117 4.90 -22.66 -2.95
N ASP A 118 5.81 -23.63 -2.98
CA ASP A 118 6.07 -24.54 -1.86
C ASP A 118 6.74 -23.87 -0.66
N GLN A 119 7.40 -22.73 -0.89
CA GLN A 119 8.08 -21.91 0.13
C GLN A 119 7.12 -20.87 0.74
N LEU A 120 6.06 -20.47 0.02
CA LEU A 120 5.09 -19.47 0.43
C LEU A 120 3.98 -20.04 1.33
N LYS A 121 4.40 -20.58 2.47
CA LYS A 121 3.49 -21.12 3.49
C LYS A 121 3.54 -20.23 4.72
N ASP A 122 2.37 -19.95 5.30
CA ASP A 122 2.26 -19.14 6.52
C ASP A 122 2.80 -17.70 6.33
N VAL A 123 2.56 -17.13 5.15
CA VAL A 123 2.92 -15.73 4.86
C VAL A 123 2.11 -14.80 5.77
N HIS A 124 2.80 -13.89 6.46
CA HIS A 124 2.17 -12.95 7.38
C HIS A 124 2.21 -11.49 6.90
N HIS A 125 3.08 -11.18 5.93
CA HIS A 125 3.27 -9.83 5.40
C HIS A 125 3.91 -9.89 4.01
N ILE A 126 3.53 -8.97 3.13
CA ILE A 126 4.09 -8.80 1.80
C ILE A 126 4.49 -7.34 1.64
N GLN A 127 5.69 -7.11 1.13
CA GLN A 127 6.16 -5.81 0.66
C GLN A 127 6.42 -5.90 -0.85
N ALA A 128 5.93 -4.93 -1.60
CA ALA A 128 6.16 -4.83 -3.05
C ALA A 128 7.12 -3.68 -3.39
N SER A 129 8.01 -3.89 -4.35
CA SER A 129 8.71 -2.84 -5.09
C SER A 129 8.00 -2.61 -6.42
N THR A 130 8.61 -1.88 -7.35
CA THR A 130 8.09 -1.75 -8.72
C THR A 130 8.23 -3.07 -9.48
N TYR A 131 9.30 -3.82 -9.22
CA TYR A 131 9.72 -4.99 -10.02
C TYR A 131 9.56 -6.35 -9.33
N ALA A 132 9.40 -6.36 -8.02
CA ALA A 132 9.45 -7.59 -7.24
C ALA A 132 8.62 -7.52 -5.95
N PHE A 133 8.50 -8.66 -5.29
CA PHE A 133 7.82 -8.81 -4.01
C PHE A 133 8.70 -9.57 -3.02
N ALA A 134 8.52 -9.26 -1.74
CA ALA A 134 9.10 -9.98 -0.63
C ALA A 134 8.01 -10.35 0.38
N ALA A 135 7.92 -11.63 0.71
CA ALA A 135 7.03 -12.14 1.74
C ALA A 135 7.83 -12.48 3.00
N ILE A 136 7.36 -12.02 4.16
CA ILE A 136 7.84 -12.50 5.44
C ILE A 136 6.93 -13.64 5.91
N LEU A 137 7.52 -14.78 6.24
CA LEU A 137 6.83 -15.96 6.74
C LEU A 137 6.65 -15.90 8.27
N SER A 138 5.77 -16.74 8.81
CA SER A 138 5.48 -16.77 10.25
C SER A 138 6.66 -17.18 11.13
N ASP A 139 7.70 -17.80 10.57
CA ASP A 139 8.96 -18.10 11.28
C ASP A 139 9.98 -16.94 11.24
N GLY A 140 9.61 -15.83 10.57
CA GLY A 140 10.45 -14.65 10.38
C GLY A 140 11.47 -14.79 9.25
N SER A 141 11.41 -15.84 8.44
CA SER A 141 12.20 -15.93 7.20
C SER A 141 11.54 -15.15 6.05
N VAL A 142 12.30 -14.91 4.98
CA VAL A 142 11.84 -14.16 3.81
C VAL A 142 11.92 -15.00 2.55
N VAL A 143 10.91 -14.87 1.70
CA VAL A 143 10.86 -15.43 0.35
C VAL A 143 10.60 -14.30 -0.63
N THR A 144 11.35 -14.25 -1.73
CA THR A 144 11.28 -13.21 -2.76
C THR A 144 10.92 -13.79 -4.12
N TRP A 145 10.29 -12.98 -4.98
CA TRP A 145 10.00 -13.31 -6.38
C TRP A 145 9.78 -12.04 -7.20
N GLY A 146 9.79 -12.18 -8.54
CA GLY A 146 9.74 -11.08 -9.49
C GLY A 146 11.05 -10.97 -10.26
N ASP A 147 11.38 -9.77 -10.75
CA ASP A 147 12.64 -9.55 -11.47
C ASP A 147 13.85 -9.78 -10.54
N ALA A 148 14.72 -10.71 -10.94
CA ALA A 148 15.87 -11.12 -10.13
C ALA A 148 16.87 -9.98 -9.90
N ASP A 149 17.08 -9.11 -10.89
CA ASP A 149 18.04 -8.01 -10.81
C ASP A 149 17.52 -6.89 -9.89
N PHE A 150 16.19 -6.78 -9.74
CA PHE A 150 15.52 -5.76 -8.92
C PHE A 150 14.90 -6.31 -7.63
N GLY A 151 15.53 -7.32 -7.03
CA GLY A 151 15.23 -7.79 -5.68
C GLY A 151 14.31 -9.02 -5.60
N GLY A 152 13.95 -9.61 -6.75
CA GLY A 152 13.24 -10.89 -6.84
C GLY A 152 14.10 -12.11 -6.49
N ASP A 153 15.43 -11.96 -6.41
CA ASP A 153 16.36 -12.97 -5.89
C ASP A 153 17.09 -12.48 -4.63
N SER A 154 16.77 -13.07 -3.47
CA SER A 154 17.45 -12.82 -2.18
C SER A 154 18.47 -13.90 -1.79
N SER A 155 18.82 -14.82 -2.70
CA SER A 155 19.67 -15.98 -2.39
C SER A 155 21.03 -15.61 -1.78
N ALA A 156 21.62 -14.49 -2.21
CA ALA A 156 22.89 -13.99 -1.71
C ALA A 156 22.87 -13.61 -0.21
N VAL A 157 21.70 -13.23 0.31
CA VAL A 157 21.52 -12.78 1.71
C VAL A 157 20.58 -13.69 2.51
N GLN A 158 20.12 -14.81 1.93
CA GLN A 158 19.09 -15.68 2.51
C GLN A 158 19.41 -16.17 3.93
N GLU A 159 20.68 -16.45 4.22
CA GLU A 159 21.12 -16.91 5.55
C GLU A 159 20.99 -15.83 6.64
N GLN A 160 20.96 -14.56 6.24
CA GLN A 160 20.81 -13.39 7.11
C GLN A 160 19.34 -12.98 7.28
N LEU A 161 18.46 -13.34 6.35
CA LEU A 161 17.03 -13.03 6.38
C LEU A 161 16.26 -13.98 7.32
N LYS A 162 16.60 -13.90 8.61
CA LYS A 162 15.97 -14.66 9.71
C LYS A 162 15.51 -13.68 10.79
N HIS A 163 14.35 -13.95 11.38
CA HIS A 163 13.74 -13.07 12.38
C HIS A 163 13.47 -11.65 11.85
N VAL A 164 13.09 -11.54 10.58
CA VAL A 164 12.71 -10.28 9.94
C VAL A 164 11.39 -9.79 10.55
N GLN A 165 11.34 -8.51 10.93
CA GLN A 165 10.14 -7.88 11.50
C GLN A 165 9.42 -6.99 10.48
N GLN A 166 10.17 -6.31 9.63
CA GLN A 166 9.63 -5.36 8.65
C GLN A 166 10.51 -5.37 7.40
N ILE A 167 9.90 -5.18 6.24
CA ILE A 167 10.60 -4.91 4.98
C ILE A 167 10.15 -3.56 4.47
N GLN A 168 11.07 -2.79 3.91
CA GLN A 168 10.80 -1.60 3.12
C GLN A 168 11.38 -1.77 1.73
N SER A 169 10.80 -1.10 0.75
CA SER A 169 11.24 -1.15 -0.64
C SER A 169 11.41 0.24 -1.23
N SER A 170 12.49 0.43 -1.98
CA SER A 170 12.60 1.44 -3.02
C SER A 170 11.96 0.89 -4.31
N ASP A 171 12.20 1.52 -5.45
CA ASP A 171 11.64 1.02 -6.71
C ASP A 171 12.26 -0.32 -7.12
N GLY A 172 13.56 -0.51 -6.88
CA GLY A 172 14.35 -1.67 -7.34
C GLY A 172 15.10 -2.46 -6.26
N ALA A 173 14.93 -2.12 -4.98
CA ALA A 173 15.62 -2.79 -3.89
C ALA A 173 14.77 -2.91 -2.62
N PHE A 174 15.25 -3.73 -1.68
CA PHE A 174 14.61 -3.98 -0.39
C PHE A 174 15.59 -3.83 0.77
N ALA A 175 15.03 -3.43 1.92
CA ALA A 175 15.71 -3.38 3.20
C ALA A 175 14.85 -4.06 4.28
N ALA A 176 15.37 -5.14 4.87
CA ALA A 176 14.74 -5.87 5.97
C ALA A 176 15.30 -5.40 7.31
N ILE A 177 14.42 -5.07 8.25
CA ILE A 177 14.76 -4.82 9.66
C ILE A 177 14.61 -6.13 10.43
N LEU A 178 15.70 -6.61 11.04
CA LEU A 178 15.72 -7.83 11.85
C LEU A 178 15.30 -7.54 13.30
N SER A 179 14.96 -8.59 14.04
CA SER A 179 14.53 -8.46 15.44
C SER A 179 15.58 -7.93 16.41
N ASP A 180 16.85 -7.97 16.02
CA ASP A 180 17.95 -7.36 16.78
C ASP A 180 18.21 -5.89 16.39
N GLY A 181 17.38 -5.33 15.51
CA GLY A 181 17.49 -3.96 15.01
C GLY A 181 18.57 -3.77 13.93
N SER A 182 19.20 -4.82 13.43
CA SER A 182 20.09 -4.73 12.28
C SER A 182 19.31 -4.71 10.95
N VAL A 183 19.95 -4.26 9.87
CA VAL A 183 19.32 -4.19 8.53
C VAL A 183 20.08 -5.05 7.54
N VAL A 184 19.34 -5.76 6.69
CA VAL A 184 19.88 -6.53 5.55
C VAL A 184 19.23 -5.99 4.26
N THR A 185 20.03 -5.70 3.24
CA THR A 185 19.54 -5.19 1.94
C THR A 185 19.83 -6.17 0.80
N TRP A 186 19.02 -6.09 -0.25
CA TRP A 186 19.22 -6.81 -1.50
C TRP A 186 18.48 -6.12 -2.66
N GLY A 187 18.75 -6.55 -3.89
CA GLY A 187 18.26 -5.94 -5.13
C GLY A 187 19.32 -5.08 -5.80
N ASP A 188 18.89 -4.18 -6.67
CA ASP A 188 19.79 -3.37 -7.47
C ASP A 188 20.54 -2.33 -6.61
N ALA A 189 21.85 -2.23 -6.80
CA ALA A 189 22.72 -1.36 -6.01
C ALA A 189 22.41 0.13 -6.21
N ASP A 190 22.04 0.55 -7.43
CA ASP A 190 21.67 1.93 -7.79
C ASP A 190 20.29 2.32 -7.21
N TYR A 191 19.57 1.36 -6.62
CA TYR A 191 18.31 1.57 -5.89
C TYR A 191 18.45 1.34 -4.38
N GLY A 192 19.68 1.12 -3.89
CA GLY A 192 19.96 0.89 -2.45
C GLY A 192 20.01 -0.57 -2.01
N GLY A 193 20.19 -1.51 -2.95
CA GLY A 193 20.37 -2.93 -2.67
C GLY A 193 21.69 -3.28 -1.95
N ASP A 194 22.68 -2.38 -1.97
CA ASP A 194 23.97 -2.55 -1.25
C ASP A 194 24.13 -1.52 -0.11
N SER A 195 24.00 -1.98 1.14
CA SER A 195 24.28 -1.20 2.34
C SER A 195 25.66 -1.45 2.97
N SER A 196 26.55 -2.20 2.31
CA SER A 196 27.81 -2.69 2.89
C SER A 196 28.70 -1.58 3.46
N ALA A 197 28.73 -0.42 2.79
CA ALA A 197 29.50 0.75 3.22
C ALA A 197 29.02 1.35 4.56
N VAL A 198 27.74 1.20 4.88
CA VAL A 198 27.11 1.76 6.11
C VAL A 198 26.68 0.70 7.10
N GLN A 199 26.86 -0.59 6.79
CA GLN A 199 26.44 -1.73 7.60
C GLN A 199 26.83 -1.64 9.09
N PRO A 200 28.05 -1.18 9.47
CA PRO A 200 28.41 -1.04 10.89
C PRO A 200 27.56 -0.02 11.67
N ARG A 201 26.88 0.90 10.98
CA ARG A 201 26.01 1.92 11.55
C ARG A 201 24.52 1.51 11.57
N LEU A 202 24.14 0.48 10.81
CA LEU A 202 22.76 -0.01 10.74
C LEU A 202 22.46 -1.00 11.87
N GLN A 203 22.44 -0.48 13.11
CA GLN A 203 22.22 -1.24 14.34
C GLN A 203 21.24 -0.50 15.25
N ASN A 204 20.28 -1.18 15.86
CA ASN A 204 19.16 -0.54 16.58
C ASN A 204 18.35 0.40 15.67
N VAL A 205 18.09 -0.04 14.44
CA VAL A 205 17.23 0.66 13.49
C VAL A 205 15.78 0.52 13.94
N LYS A 206 15.11 1.66 14.08
CA LYS A 206 13.71 1.73 14.49
C LYS A 206 12.76 1.78 13.30
N LEU A 207 13.13 2.51 12.26
CA LEU A 207 12.34 2.71 11.05
C LEU A 207 13.26 2.90 9.85
N VAL A 208 12.83 2.43 8.69
CA VAL A 208 13.44 2.75 7.39
C VAL A 208 12.40 3.48 6.56
N GLN A 209 12.80 4.58 5.94
CA GLN A 209 12.04 5.28 4.91
C GLN A 209 12.76 5.13 3.57
N SER A 210 12.02 4.98 2.48
CA SER A 210 12.58 4.88 1.13
C SER A 210 12.15 6.06 0.25
N ALA A 211 13.08 6.50 -0.59
CA ALA A 211 12.83 7.22 -1.83
C ALA A 211 12.95 6.23 -3.00
N ALA A 212 12.82 6.69 -4.26
CA ALA A 212 12.84 5.80 -5.41
C ALA A 212 14.18 5.04 -5.54
N HIS A 213 15.30 5.69 -5.20
CA HIS A 213 16.67 5.14 -5.37
C HIS A 213 17.51 5.05 -4.09
N ALA A 214 16.93 5.38 -2.94
CA ALA A 214 17.68 5.49 -1.70
C ALA A 214 16.84 5.16 -0.46
N PHE A 215 17.54 4.92 0.65
CA PHE A 215 16.93 4.66 1.95
C PHE A 215 17.52 5.56 3.03
N ALA A 216 16.70 5.84 4.04
CA ALA A 216 17.09 6.52 5.26
C ALA A 216 16.57 5.73 6.47
N ALA A 217 17.49 5.22 7.30
CA ALA A 217 17.18 4.57 8.57
C ALA A 217 17.21 5.57 9.72
N ILE A 218 16.16 5.58 10.55
CA ILE A 218 16.12 6.26 11.84
C ILE A 218 16.51 5.24 12.92
N LEU A 219 17.57 5.54 13.66
CA LEU A 219 18.07 4.73 14.76
C LEU A 219 17.32 5.03 16.06
N GLU A 220 17.40 4.13 17.04
CA GLU A 220 16.76 4.31 18.36
C GLU A 220 17.19 5.59 19.10
N ASP A 221 18.42 6.06 18.86
CA ASP A 221 18.96 7.31 19.41
C ASP A 221 18.51 8.56 18.65
N GLY A 222 17.69 8.41 17.60
CA GLY A 222 17.21 9.50 16.76
C GLY A 222 18.22 10.00 15.73
N SER A 223 19.36 9.34 15.55
CA SER A 223 20.26 9.63 14.43
C SER A 223 19.81 8.94 13.14
N VAL A 224 20.32 9.41 12.00
CA VAL A 224 19.97 8.90 10.67
C VAL A 224 21.18 8.34 9.94
N VAL A 225 20.97 7.23 9.23
CA VAL A 225 21.92 6.60 8.32
C VAL A 225 21.26 6.44 6.96
N THR A 226 21.93 6.88 5.90
CA THR A 226 21.42 6.79 4.52
C THR A 226 22.30 5.90 3.66
N TRP A 227 21.72 5.31 2.61
CA TRP A 227 22.43 4.57 1.57
C TRP A 227 21.59 4.51 0.27
N GLY A 228 22.22 4.05 -0.82
CA GLY A 228 21.66 4.06 -2.17
C GLY A 228 22.33 5.10 -3.06
N GLU A 229 21.64 5.53 -4.11
CA GLU A 229 22.21 6.47 -5.09
C GLU A 229 22.55 7.80 -4.43
N THR A 230 23.83 8.20 -4.53
CA THR A 230 24.41 9.32 -3.77
C THR A 230 23.70 10.64 -4.11
N GLY A 231 23.45 10.89 -5.40
CA GLY A 231 22.78 12.12 -5.86
C GLY A 231 21.29 12.18 -5.58
N LEU A 232 20.67 11.06 -5.21
CA LEU A 232 19.21 10.90 -5.04
C LEU A 232 18.84 10.55 -3.58
N GLY A 233 19.65 11.01 -2.63
CA GLY A 233 19.37 10.91 -1.19
C GLY A 233 20.12 9.81 -0.44
N GLY A 234 20.97 9.04 -1.13
CA GLY A 234 21.81 8.01 -0.52
C GLY A 234 22.94 8.55 0.37
N ASP A 235 23.33 9.81 0.21
CA ASP A 235 24.36 10.47 1.03
C ASP A 235 23.83 11.70 1.80
N SER A 236 23.71 11.58 3.12
CA SER A 236 23.37 12.67 4.04
C SER A 236 24.58 13.29 4.74
N SER A 237 25.82 13.02 4.32
CA SER A 237 27.04 13.43 5.02
C SER A 237 27.14 14.94 5.24
N LEU A 238 26.66 15.75 4.28
CA LEU A 238 26.66 17.21 4.36
C LEU A 238 25.75 17.77 5.48
N VAL A 239 24.74 17.02 5.89
CA VAL A 239 23.76 17.43 6.91
C VAL A 239 23.78 16.54 8.15
N GLN A 240 24.68 15.57 8.23
CA GLN A 240 24.74 14.56 9.29
C GLN A 240 24.82 15.17 10.70
N ASP A 241 25.51 16.30 10.87
CA ASP A 241 25.64 16.99 12.16
C ASP A 241 24.32 17.56 12.68
N ARG A 242 23.35 17.79 11.79
CA ARG A 242 22.00 18.30 12.07
C ARG A 242 20.97 17.18 12.25
N LEU A 243 21.23 15.97 11.74
CA LEU A 243 20.32 14.82 11.83
C LEU A 243 20.43 14.13 13.20
N LYS A 244 19.97 14.85 14.23
CA LYS A 244 19.91 14.39 15.64
C LYS A 244 18.50 14.57 16.16
N ASP A 245 18.06 13.67 17.04
CA ASP A 245 16.69 13.65 17.58
C ASP A 245 15.62 13.63 16.48
N VAL A 246 15.88 12.95 15.36
CA VAL A 246 14.95 12.81 14.24
C VAL A 246 13.73 12.01 14.68
N ARG A 247 12.54 12.56 14.45
CA ARG A 247 11.25 11.93 14.82
C ARG A 247 10.58 11.24 13.64
N GLN A 248 10.69 11.86 12.47
CA GLN A 248 10.04 11.42 11.25
C GLN A 248 10.90 11.82 10.06
N VAL A 249 10.91 10.99 9.02
CA VAL A 249 11.46 11.30 7.70
C VAL A 249 10.34 11.13 6.69
N GLN A 250 10.14 12.15 5.85
CA GLN A 250 9.29 12.09 4.67
C GLN A 250 10.19 12.05 3.43
N ALA A 251 9.83 11.25 2.44
CA ALA A 251 10.57 11.15 1.18
C ALA A 251 9.67 11.55 0.01
N CYS A 252 10.27 12.21 -0.99
CA CYS A 252 9.75 12.25 -2.36
C CYS A 252 10.59 11.27 -3.22
N PHE A 253 10.53 11.33 -4.55
CA PHE A 253 11.25 10.35 -5.39
C PHE A 253 12.77 10.44 -5.25
N TYR A 254 13.30 11.66 -5.07
CA TYR A 254 14.75 11.92 -5.15
C TYR A 254 15.33 12.66 -3.94
N ALA A 255 14.51 12.96 -2.92
CA ALA A 255 14.94 13.70 -1.74
C ALA A 255 14.19 13.29 -0.48
N PHE A 256 14.74 13.70 0.67
CA PHE A 256 14.21 13.44 2.00
C PHE A 256 14.12 14.72 2.81
N ALA A 257 13.14 14.76 3.72
CA ALA A 257 12.95 15.80 4.72
C ALA A 257 12.71 15.18 6.11
N ALA A 258 13.62 15.45 7.04
CA ALA A 258 13.53 14.99 8.43
C ALA A 258 12.93 16.07 9.34
N ILE A 259 11.93 15.71 10.14
CA ILE A 259 11.42 16.53 11.25
C ILE A 259 12.19 16.17 12.52
N LEU A 260 12.86 17.16 13.10
CA LEU A 260 13.65 17.00 14.33
C LEU A 260 12.81 17.12 15.60
N GLY A 261 13.41 16.81 16.75
CA GLY A 261 12.78 16.86 18.07
C GLY A 261 12.29 18.26 18.48
N ASP A 262 12.88 19.31 17.95
CA ASP A 262 12.46 20.70 18.17
C ASP A 262 11.40 21.19 17.16
N GLY A 263 11.03 20.35 16.19
CA GLY A 263 10.12 20.67 15.10
C GLY A 263 10.77 21.45 13.95
N SER A 264 12.09 21.58 13.90
CA SER A 264 12.80 22.07 12.72
C SER A 264 12.94 20.98 11.66
N VAL A 265 13.24 21.38 10.41
CA VAL A 265 13.41 20.46 9.29
C VAL A 265 14.84 20.50 8.73
N VAL A 266 15.34 19.33 8.36
CA VAL A 266 16.59 19.13 7.62
C VAL A 266 16.29 18.33 6.37
N THR A 267 16.74 18.79 5.22
CA THR A 267 16.57 18.12 3.92
C THR A 267 17.91 17.65 3.35
N TRP A 268 17.85 16.64 2.48
CA TRP A 268 18.98 16.18 1.66
C TRP A 268 18.48 15.39 0.45
N GLY A 269 19.36 15.12 -0.50
CA GLY A 269 19.05 14.47 -1.78
C GLY A 269 19.13 15.44 -2.94
N PHE A 270 18.38 15.20 -4.00
CA PHE A 270 18.47 16.02 -5.21
C PHE A 270 17.90 17.42 -4.97
N ASP A 271 18.73 18.45 -5.15
CA ASP A 271 18.42 19.85 -4.82
C ASP A 271 17.12 20.33 -5.47
N ALA A 272 16.94 20.05 -6.76
CA ALA A 272 15.76 20.48 -7.52
C ALA A 272 14.46 19.85 -7.00
N CYS A 273 14.53 18.67 -6.37
CA CYS A 273 13.36 17.96 -5.84
C CYS A 273 13.15 18.20 -4.34
N GLY A 274 13.71 19.27 -3.80
CA GLY A 274 13.57 19.66 -2.40
C GLY A 274 14.63 19.09 -1.45
N GLY A 275 15.72 18.54 -2.01
CA GLY A 275 16.92 18.19 -1.24
C GLY A 275 17.58 19.41 -0.56
N ASP A 276 17.41 20.60 -1.14
CA ASP A 276 17.83 21.87 -0.54
C ASP A 276 16.62 22.73 -0.12
N SER A 277 16.46 22.92 1.20
CA SER A 277 15.44 23.81 1.79
C SER A 277 16.00 25.16 2.25
N PHE A 278 17.20 25.57 1.82
CA PHE A 278 17.88 26.77 2.32
C PHE A 278 17.04 28.05 2.21
N SER A 279 16.32 28.22 1.09
CA SER A 279 15.46 29.39 0.84
C SER A 279 14.31 29.55 1.83
N VAL A 280 13.83 28.45 2.41
CA VAL A 280 12.69 28.41 3.35
C VAL A 280 13.08 27.98 4.76
N GLN A 281 14.35 27.73 5.03
CA GLN A 281 14.84 27.13 6.27
C GLN A 281 14.43 27.90 7.53
N GLU A 282 14.35 29.24 7.47
CA GLU A 282 13.93 30.08 8.59
C GLU A 282 12.45 29.92 8.96
N GLN A 283 11.62 29.48 8.00
CA GLN A 283 10.18 29.24 8.16
C GLN A 283 9.89 27.81 8.63
N LEU A 284 10.78 26.85 8.36
CA LEU A 284 10.65 25.44 8.74
C LEU A 284 10.97 25.21 10.23
N LYS A 285 10.16 25.82 11.09
CA LYS A 285 10.21 25.70 12.56
C LYS A 285 8.83 25.33 13.07
N HIS A 286 8.77 24.50 14.11
CA HIS A 286 7.50 23.99 14.67
C HIS A 286 6.65 23.26 13.61
N VAL A 287 7.31 22.54 12.70
CA VAL A 287 6.65 21.70 11.70
C VAL A 287 5.96 20.54 12.40
N ARG A 288 4.69 20.34 12.06
CA ARG A 288 3.86 19.25 12.59
C ARG A 288 3.86 18.04 11.66
N GLN A 289 3.81 18.30 10.35
CA GLN A 289 3.64 17.28 9.32
C GLN A 289 4.26 17.79 8.02
N ILE A 290 4.86 16.88 7.25
CA ILE A 290 5.30 17.12 5.88
C ILE A 290 4.51 16.17 4.98
N GLN A 291 4.09 16.65 3.82
CA GLN A 291 3.60 15.85 2.70
C GLN A 291 4.49 16.10 1.49
N SER A 292 4.51 15.16 0.55
CA SER A 292 5.33 15.22 -0.65
C SER A 292 4.51 14.86 -1.88
N SER A 293 4.73 15.59 -2.97
CA SER A 293 4.45 15.12 -4.32
C SER A 293 5.67 14.31 -4.81
N ASP A 294 5.78 14.02 -6.10
CA ASP A 294 6.92 13.28 -6.64
C ASP A 294 8.25 14.03 -6.41
N GLU A 295 8.24 15.37 -6.52
CA GLU A 295 9.45 16.21 -6.54
C GLU A 295 9.37 17.48 -5.67
N ALA A 296 8.33 17.62 -4.86
CA ALA A 296 8.20 18.74 -3.94
C ALA A 296 7.65 18.34 -2.57
N PHE A 297 7.78 19.27 -1.62
CA PHE A 297 7.31 19.10 -0.25
C PHE A 297 6.41 20.27 0.18
N ALA A 298 5.45 19.95 1.05
CA ALA A 298 4.62 20.92 1.75
C ALA A 298 4.58 20.59 3.25
N ALA A 299 5.01 21.54 4.09
CA ALA A 299 5.00 21.42 5.54
C ALA A 299 3.82 22.19 6.16
N ILE A 300 3.09 21.54 7.06
CA ILE A 300 2.10 22.21 7.92
C ILE A 300 2.79 22.59 9.24
N LEU A 301 2.81 23.89 9.55
CA LEU A 301 3.35 24.41 10.80
C LEU A 301 2.34 24.28 11.95
N ALA A 302 2.81 24.42 13.19
CA ALA A 302 1.97 24.31 14.38
C ALA A 302 0.83 25.34 14.46
N ASP A 303 0.97 26.50 13.82
CA ASP A 303 -0.06 27.53 13.70
C ASP A 303 -1.05 27.28 12.55
N GLY A 304 -0.84 26.21 11.77
CA GLY A 304 -1.65 25.85 10.62
C GLY A 304 -1.32 26.63 9.35
N SER A 305 -0.21 27.37 9.28
CA SER A 305 0.31 27.85 7.99
C SER A 305 1.03 26.76 7.21
N VAL A 306 1.25 26.98 5.92
CA VAL A 306 1.97 26.04 5.03
C VAL A 306 3.22 26.70 4.48
N VAL A 307 4.28 25.91 4.34
CA VAL A 307 5.53 26.26 3.66
C VAL A 307 5.83 25.18 2.62
N THR A 308 6.10 25.57 1.38
CA THR A 308 6.43 24.65 0.28
C THR A 308 7.86 24.87 -0.22
N TRP A 309 8.47 23.82 -0.76
CA TRP A 309 9.77 23.88 -1.43
C TRP A 309 9.96 22.66 -2.35
N GLY A 310 10.98 22.71 -3.21
CA GLY A 310 11.24 21.69 -4.24
C GLY A 310 10.88 22.21 -5.63
N ASP A 311 10.57 21.30 -6.54
CA ASP A 311 10.29 21.64 -7.93
C ASP A 311 8.98 22.43 -8.05
N SER A 312 9.02 23.57 -8.75
CA SER A 312 7.87 24.48 -8.84
C SER A 312 6.72 23.89 -9.64
N GLU A 313 7.01 23.11 -10.68
CA GLU A 313 5.99 22.49 -11.54
C GLU A 313 5.25 21.37 -10.80
N THR A 314 5.85 20.78 -9.77
CA THR A 314 5.24 19.76 -8.92
C THR A 314 4.69 20.28 -7.58
N GLY A 315 4.52 21.60 -7.46
CA GLY A 315 3.89 22.25 -6.29
C GLY A 315 4.85 22.73 -5.20
N GLY A 316 6.15 22.81 -5.50
CA GLY A 316 7.17 23.41 -4.63
C GLY A 316 7.02 24.92 -4.45
N ASP A 317 6.32 25.61 -5.35
CA ASP A 317 5.93 27.01 -5.22
C ASP A 317 4.43 27.15 -4.97
N SER A 318 4.08 27.83 -3.87
CA SER A 318 2.70 28.14 -3.48
C SER A 318 2.46 29.66 -3.37
N GLY A 319 3.36 30.48 -3.92
CA GLY A 319 3.35 31.94 -3.78
C GLY A 319 2.00 32.60 -4.13
N ASP A 320 1.34 32.12 -5.18
CA ASP A 320 0.05 32.66 -5.66
C ASP A 320 -1.11 32.42 -4.68
N VAL A 321 -1.01 31.37 -3.85
CA VAL A 321 -2.04 31.00 -2.87
C VAL A 321 -1.60 31.14 -1.42
N GLN A 322 -0.36 31.59 -1.17
CA GLN A 322 0.25 31.62 0.17
C GLN A 322 -0.59 32.38 1.21
N ASP A 323 -1.27 33.45 0.80
CA ASP A 323 -2.14 34.22 1.68
C ASP A 323 -3.38 33.46 2.16
N GLN A 324 -3.78 32.41 1.44
CA GLN A 324 -4.94 31.56 1.71
C GLN A 324 -4.58 30.31 2.54
N LEU A 325 -3.30 29.92 2.57
CA LEU A 325 -2.79 28.74 3.29
C LEU A 325 -2.64 28.99 4.80
N LYS A 326 -3.78 29.28 5.44
CA LYS A 326 -3.92 29.54 6.89
C LYS A 326 -4.99 28.65 7.50
N ASN A 327 -4.74 28.18 8.73
CA ASN A 327 -5.58 27.20 9.44
C ASN A 327 -5.74 25.89 8.66
N VAL A 328 -4.69 25.45 7.97
CA VAL A 328 -4.66 24.18 7.25
C VAL A 328 -4.57 23.03 8.27
N ARG A 329 -5.48 22.06 8.13
CA ARG A 329 -5.51 20.87 8.99
C ARG A 329 -4.90 19.64 8.33
N MET A 330 -4.98 19.55 7.00
CA MET A 330 -4.52 18.40 6.22
C MET A 330 -4.08 18.87 4.84
N ILE A 331 -3.05 18.21 4.28
CA ILE A 331 -2.63 18.33 2.89
C ILE A 331 -2.69 16.93 2.29
N GLN A 332 -3.12 16.84 1.04
CA GLN A 332 -3.01 15.66 0.19
C GLN A 332 -2.24 16.06 -1.07
N SER A 333 -1.52 15.12 -1.67
CA SER A 333 -0.72 15.33 -2.88
C SER A 333 -1.11 14.33 -3.96
N SER A 334 -1.20 14.82 -5.19
CA SER A 334 -1.04 14.00 -6.40
C SER A 334 0.45 13.96 -6.76
N SER A 335 0.81 13.40 -7.92
CA SER A 335 2.20 13.35 -8.36
C SER A 335 2.82 14.74 -8.58
N HIS A 336 2.02 15.74 -8.97
CA HIS A 336 2.52 17.08 -9.32
C HIS A 336 1.71 18.25 -8.73
N ALA A 337 0.75 17.98 -7.85
CA ALA A 337 -0.04 19.03 -7.20
C ALA A 337 -0.39 18.70 -5.74
N PHE A 338 -0.89 19.71 -5.04
CA PHE A 338 -1.34 19.61 -3.66
C PHE A 338 -2.74 20.18 -3.47
N ALA A 339 -3.48 19.61 -2.52
CA ALA A 339 -4.76 20.10 -2.04
C ALA A 339 -4.75 20.18 -0.50
N ALA A 340 -4.95 21.39 0.03
CA ALA A 340 -5.02 21.67 1.46
C ALA A 340 -6.47 21.83 1.94
N ILE A 341 -6.86 21.06 2.95
CA ILE A 341 -8.13 21.24 3.66
C ILE A 341 -7.91 22.21 4.83
N ARG A 342 -8.65 23.32 4.84
CA ARG A 342 -8.67 24.29 5.94
C ARG A 342 -9.60 23.84 7.06
N ALA A 343 -9.46 24.44 8.23
CA ALA A 343 -10.27 24.12 9.41
C ALA A 343 -11.78 24.39 9.22
N ASP A 344 -12.14 25.28 8.29
CA ASP A 344 -13.52 25.57 7.89
C ASP A 344 -14.07 24.61 6.82
N GLY A 345 -13.29 23.61 6.40
CA GLY A 345 -13.65 22.64 5.36
C GLY A 345 -13.55 23.17 3.93
N SER A 346 -13.02 24.39 3.72
CA SER A 346 -12.66 24.85 2.37
C SER A 346 -11.35 24.22 1.89
N VAL A 347 -11.18 24.15 0.57
CA VAL A 347 -9.99 23.58 -0.08
C VAL A 347 -9.23 24.65 -0.85
N ILE A 348 -7.90 24.59 -0.77
CA ILE A 348 -6.97 25.39 -1.57
C ILE A 348 -6.06 24.42 -2.32
N THR A 349 -5.88 24.63 -3.63
CA THR A 349 -5.02 23.81 -4.48
C THR A 349 -3.89 24.63 -5.10
N TRP A 350 -2.77 23.96 -5.41
CA TRP A 350 -1.63 24.54 -6.13
C TRP A 350 -0.76 23.44 -6.75
N GLY A 351 0.18 23.81 -7.62
CA GLY A 351 1.02 22.90 -8.41
C GLY A 351 0.53 22.82 -9.85
N CYS A 352 0.88 21.74 -10.56
CA CYS A 352 0.50 21.55 -11.96
C CYS A 352 -1.03 21.58 -12.14
N ASP A 353 -1.50 22.47 -13.02
CA ASP A 353 -2.93 22.66 -13.29
C ASP A 353 -3.62 21.36 -13.72
N ASP A 354 -3.00 20.64 -14.67
CA ASP A 354 -3.53 19.39 -15.22
C ASP A 354 -3.53 18.23 -14.20
N SER A 355 -2.66 18.28 -13.18
CA SER A 355 -2.59 17.28 -12.11
C SER A 355 -3.45 17.62 -10.89
N GLY A 356 -4.39 18.57 -11.03
CA GLY A 356 -5.33 19.00 -9.99
C GLY A 356 -4.90 20.23 -9.19
N GLY A 357 -3.86 20.94 -9.64
CA GLY A 357 -3.43 22.23 -9.09
C GLY A 357 -4.46 23.35 -9.27
N ASP A 358 -5.23 23.31 -10.36
CA ASP A 358 -6.37 24.21 -10.58
C ASP A 358 -7.71 23.54 -10.22
N SER A 359 -8.38 24.06 -9.19
CA SER A 359 -9.72 23.65 -8.76
C SER A 359 -10.79 24.70 -9.07
N SER A 360 -10.47 25.76 -9.82
CA SER A 360 -11.34 26.92 -10.06
C SER A 360 -12.73 26.54 -10.60
N ALA A 361 -12.81 25.53 -11.47
CA ALA A 361 -14.06 25.02 -12.03
C ALA A 361 -15.01 24.43 -10.97
N VAL A 362 -14.46 23.83 -9.91
CA VAL A 362 -15.23 23.15 -8.85
C VAL A 362 -15.17 23.87 -7.51
N GLN A 363 -14.43 24.99 -7.40
CA GLN A 363 -14.16 25.68 -6.13
C GLN A 363 -15.43 26.08 -5.35
N HIS A 364 -16.53 26.37 -6.05
CA HIS A 364 -17.80 26.70 -5.42
C HIS A 364 -18.46 25.51 -4.68
N GLN A 365 -18.09 24.28 -5.06
CA GLN A 365 -18.54 23.01 -4.48
C GLN A 365 -17.63 22.52 -3.35
N LEU A 366 -16.35 22.93 -3.32
CA LEU A 366 -15.36 22.51 -2.32
C LEU A 366 -15.54 23.23 -0.96
N LYS A 367 -16.68 22.95 -0.32
CA LYS A 367 -17.07 23.46 1.01
C LYS A 367 -17.42 22.28 1.91
N ASN A 368 -17.13 22.42 3.20
CA ASN A 368 -17.34 21.37 4.20
C ASN A 368 -16.65 20.04 3.87
N VAL A 369 -15.51 20.10 3.18
CA VAL A 369 -14.75 18.91 2.79
C VAL A 369 -14.18 18.22 4.02
N GLN A 370 -14.47 16.92 4.14
CA GLN A 370 -14.03 16.08 5.25
C GLN A 370 -12.72 15.36 4.93
N GLN A 371 -12.58 14.86 3.71
CA GLN A 371 -11.44 14.07 3.26
C GLN A 371 -11.17 14.35 1.78
N ILE A 372 -9.91 14.28 1.38
CA ILE A 372 -9.46 14.27 -0.01
C ILE A 372 -8.67 12.98 -0.22
N GLN A 373 -8.81 12.38 -1.39
CA GLN A 373 -7.93 11.33 -1.91
C GLN A 373 -7.34 11.80 -3.24
N ALA A 374 -6.16 11.33 -3.58
CA ALA A 374 -5.46 11.70 -4.81
C ALA A 374 -5.11 10.46 -5.62
N SER A 375 -5.28 10.54 -6.94
CA SER A 375 -4.61 9.68 -7.91
C SER A 375 -3.31 10.36 -8.36
N SER A 376 -2.63 9.86 -9.41
CA SER A 376 -1.42 10.50 -9.92
C SER A 376 -1.66 11.92 -10.40
N ASP A 377 -2.82 12.22 -11.01
CA ASP A 377 -3.08 13.53 -11.63
C ASP A 377 -4.48 14.10 -11.31
N ALA A 378 -5.17 13.56 -10.32
CA ALA A 378 -6.49 14.04 -9.94
C ALA A 378 -6.75 13.91 -8.44
N PHE A 379 -7.79 14.59 -7.98
CA PHE A 379 -8.28 14.53 -6.62
C PHE A 379 -9.77 14.23 -6.57
N ALA A 380 -10.18 13.61 -5.47
CA ALA A 380 -11.58 13.40 -5.11
C ALA A 380 -11.82 13.78 -3.65
N ALA A 381 -12.76 14.68 -3.41
CA ALA A 381 -13.15 15.16 -2.09
C ALA A 381 -14.48 14.52 -1.64
N ILE A 382 -14.54 14.07 -0.38
CA ILE A 382 -15.78 13.69 0.30
C ILE A 382 -16.28 14.88 1.13
N LEU A 383 -17.51 15.30 0.89
CA LEU A 383 -18.17 16.39 1.62
C LEU A 383 -18.87 15.86 2.88
N ASP A 384 -19.27 16.76 3.78
CA ASP A 384 -19.94 16.40 5.05
C ASP A 384 -21.31 15.73 4.86
N ASP A 385 -21.96 15.96 3.72
CA ASP A 385 -23.21 15.31 3.31
C ASP A 385 -22.98 13.95 2.61
N GLY A 386 -21.74 13.51 2.48
CA GLY A 386 -21.35 12.26 1.83
C GLY A 386 -21.42 12.31 0.30
N SER A 387 -21.55 13.49 -0.31
CA SER A 387 -21.35 13.66 -1.75
C SER A 387 -19.86 13.75 -2.10
N VAL A 388 -19.54 13.58 -3.39
CA VAL A 388 -18.16 13.61 -3.91
C VAL A 388 -18.01 14.67 -4.99
N VAL A 389 -16.85 15.34 -4.98
CA VAL A 389 -16.41 16.26 -6.02
C VAL A 389 -15.02 15.82 -6.47
N ALA A 390 -14.83 15.61 -7.78
CA ALA A 390 -13.53 15.31 -8.38
C ALA A 390 -13.04 16.47 -9.25
N TRP A 391 -11.71 16.60 -9.39
CA TRP A 391 -11.05 17.56 -10.28
C TRP A 391 -9.62 17.10 -10.65
N GLY A 392 -9.02 17.75 -11.64
CA GLY A 392 -7.75 17.37 -12.25
C GLY A 392 -7.95 16.65 -13.58
N ALA A 393 -6.96 15.86 -14.01
CA ALA A 393 -6.97 15.12 -15.26
C ALA A 393 -8.17 14.16 -15.35
N SER A 394 -9.01 14.29 -16.38
CA SER A 394 -10.21 13.45 -16.56
C SER A 394 -9.84 11.97 -16.66
N GLN A 395 -8.78 11.68 -17.40
CA GLN A 395 -8.28 10.33 -17.63
C GLN A 395 -7.73 9.67 -16.35
N ASN A 396 -7.40 10.45 -15.32
CA ASN A 396 -6.98 9.97 -14.00
C ASN A 396 -8.08 10.05 -12.93
N GLY A 397 -9.34 10.24 -13.33
CA GLY A 397 -10.49 10.29 -12.43
C GLY A 397 -10.88 11.69 -11.95
N GLY A 398 -10.37 12.75 -12.59
CA GLY A 398 -10.72 14.14 -12.32
C GLY A 398 -12.14 14.53 -12.73
N ASP A 399 -12.85 13.68 -13.46
CA ASP A 399 -14.26 13.85 -13.79
C ASP A 399 -15.10 12.66 -13.29
N CYS A 400 -16.04 12.92 -12.38
CA CYS A 400 -16.99 11.95 -11.86
C CYS A 400 -18.44 12.19 -12.32
N SER A 401 -18.66 13.08 -13.29
CA SER A 401 -19.98 13.50 -13.76
C SER A 401 -20.86 12.33 -14.24
N LEU A 402 -20.27 11.32 -14.88
CA LEU A 402 -20.98 10.11 -15.35
C LEU A 402 -21.55 9.25 -14.22
N VAL A 403 -20.97 9.33 -13.01
CA VAL A 403 -21.39 8.53 -11.85
C VAL A 403 -21.91 9.39 -10.69
N GLN A 404 -22.03 10.71 -10.88
CA GLN A 404 -22.35 11.68 -9.83
C GLN A 404 -23.65 11.35 -9.08
N ASP A 405 -24.68 10.89 -9.79
CA ASP A 405 -25.96 10.52 -9.19
C ASP A 405 -25.86 9.36 -8.19
N ARG A 406 -24.79 8.58 -8.27
CA ARG A 406 -24.53 7.39 -7.45
C ARG A 406 -23.56 7.67 -6.30
N LEU A 407 -22.83 8.78 -6.33
CA LEU A 407 -21.87 9.18 -5.29
C LEU A 407 -22.58 9.93 -4.15
N ARG A 408 -23.44 9.20 -3.40
CA ARG A 408 -24.20 9.74 -2.27
C ARG A 408 -24.04 8.87 -1.03
N ASN A 409 -23.84 9.47 0.14
CA ASN A 409 -23.48 8.73 1.37
C ASN A 409 -22.19 7.92 1.19
N VAL A 410 -21.20 8.53 0.53
CA VAL A 410 -19.85 7.98 0.40
C VAL A 410 -19.15 8.12 1.73
N ARG A 411 -18.67 6.99 2.25
CA ARG A 411 -17.95 6.91 3.51
C ARG A 411 -16.45 7.03 3.32
N GLN A 412 -15.95 6.49 2.22
CA GLN A 412 -14.52 6.40 1.95
C GLN A 412 -14.27 6.39 0.44
N ILE A 413 -13.15 6.97 0.03
CA ILE A 413 -12.61 6.86 -1.32
C ILE A 413 -11.26 6.14 -1.21
N GLN A 414 -10.97 5.32 -2.20
CA GLN A 414 -9.68 4.69 -2.47
C GLN A 414 -9.24 5.13 -3.87
N SER A 415 -7.93 5.30 -4.08
CA SER A 415 -7.37 5.77 -5.35
C SER A 415 -6.33 4.80 -5.90
N SER A 416 -6.27 4.69 -7.23
CA SER A 416 -5.15 4.15 -7.99
C SER A 416 -4.36 5.28 -8.62
N GLY A 417 -3.33 4.97 -9.43
CA GLY A 417 -2.66 5.99 -10.25
C GLY A 417 -3.61 6.75 -11.20
N PHE A 418 -4.68 6.09 -11.67
CA PHE A 418 -5.52 6.61 -12.77
C PHE A 418 -7.03 6.63 -12.49
N ALA A 419 -7.49 6.20 -11.32
CA ALA A 419 -8.91 6.07 -11.05
C ALA A 419 -9.23 6.05 -9.54
N PHE A 420 -10.51 6.11 -9.21
CA PHE A 420 -11.02 6.11 -7.85
C PHE A 420 -12.11 5.06 -7.65
N ALA A 421 -12.26 4.63 -6.40
CA ALA A 421 -13.35 3.79 -5.93
C ALA A 421 -13.94 4.35 -4.64
N ALA A 422 -15.20 4.75 -4.68
CA ALA A 422 -15.98 5.17 -3.51
C ALA A 422 -16.69 3.98 -2.87
N ILE A 423 -16.61 3.86 -1.56
CA ILE A 423 -17.35 2.89 -0.73
C ILE A 423 -18.50 3.65 -0.05
N LEU A 424 -19.73 3.17 -0.26
CA LEU A 424 -20.95 3.76 0.26
C LEU A 424 -21.33 3.15 1.62
N ASP A 425 -22.21 3.83 2.36
CA ASP A 425 -22.68 3.38 3.68
C ASP A 425 -23.37 2.00 3.68
N ASP A 426 -23.94 1.60 2.55
CA ASP A 426 -24.57 0.28 2.39
C ASP A 426 -23.56 -0.84 2.02
N GLY A 427 -22.28 -0.50 1.99
CA GLY A 427 -21.18 -1.40 1.64
C GLY A 427 -21.00 -1.63 0.14
N SER A 428 -21.79 -0.95 -0.71
CA SER A 428 -21.59 -0.94 -2.16
C SER A 428 -20.39 -0.10 -2.58
N ALA A 429 -19.90 -0.27 -3.81
CA ALA A 429 -18.82 0.52 -4.37
C ALA A 429 -19.15 1.11 -5.75
N VAL A 430 -18.62 2.31 -6.02
CA VAL A 430 -18.73 3.04 -7.29
C VAL A 430 -17.33 3.45 -7.73
N THR A 431 -16.94 3.14 -8.96
CA THR A 431 -15.63 3.48 -9.50
C THR A 431 -15.74 4.45 -10.68
N TRP A 432 -14.72 5.29 -10.87
CA TRP A 432 -14.58 6.20 -12.00
C TRP A 432 -13.10 6.53 -12.29
N GLY A 433 -12.82 7.11 -13.46
CA GLY A 433 -11.46 7.30 -14.01
C GLY A 433 -11.09 6.23 -15.04
N SER A 434 -10.12 6.56 -15.92
CA SER A 434 -9.72 5.85 -17.15
C SER A 434 -10.67 6.00 -18.36
N ASP A 435 -10.26 6.83 -19.33
CA ASP A 435 -11.03 7.17 -20.55
C ASP A 435 -10.83 6.15 -21.72
N ASP A 436 -9.86 5.24 -21.65
CA ASP A 436 -9.61 4.21 -22.70
C ASP A 436 -10.55 3.00 -22.64
N LEU A 437 -11.53 3.09 -21.76
CA LEU A 437 -12.73 2.28 -21.68
C LEU A 437 -13.74 2.64 -22.79
N ASN A 438 -13.23 2.90 -24.00
CA ASN A 438 -13.94 3.34 -25.20
C ASN A 438 -14.81 2.26 -25.88
N ASP A 439 -15.20 1.23 -25.13
CA ASP A 439 -16.37 0.44 -25.49
C ASP A 439 -17.45 0.71 -24.44
N THR A 440 -18.66 0.97 -24.94
CA THR A 440 -19.93 1.28 -24.27
C THR A 440 -20.39 0.30 -23.15
N SER A 441 -19.50 -0.55 -22.68
CA SER A 441 -19.61 -1.50 -21.57
C SER A 441 -18.94 -1.01 -20.28
N ALA A 442 -18.24 0.12 -20.32
CA ALA A 442 -17.16 0.40 -19.38
C ALA A 442 -17.46 1.43 -18.28
N SER A 443 -18.70 1.91 -18.23
CA SER A 443 -19.34 2.07 -16.93
C SER A 443 -19.63 0.67 -16.39
N ILE A 444 -18.60 -0.08 -15.99
CA ILE A 444 -18.83 -1.21 -15.08
C ILE A 444 -19.12 -0.59 -13.72
N VAL A 445 -20.33 -0.07 -13.64
CA VAL A 445 -21.10 -0.21 -12.43
C VAL A 445 -21.11 -1.70 -12.10
N HIS A 446 -20.21 -2.14 -11.23
CA HIS A 446 -20.47 -3.39 -10.54
C HIS A 446 -21.62 -3.08 -9.57
N GLU A 447 -22.87 -3.19 -10.05
CA GLU A 447 -24.12 -2.87 -9.33
C GLU A 447 -24.26 -3.60 -7.99
N GLN A 448 -23.33 -4.49 -7.63
CA GLN A 448 -23.50 -5.45 -6.55
C GLN A 448 -22.19 -5.79 -5.79
N LEU A 449 -21.17 -4.93 -5.75
CA LEU A 449 -20.04 -5.13 -4.81
C LEU A 449 -20.51 -4.85 -3.38
N LYS A 450 -21.29 -5.74 -2.78
CA LYS A 450 -21.70 -5.61 -1.37
C LYS A 450 -20.60 -6.13 -0.46
N ASP A 451 -20.49 -5.52 0.72
CA ASP A 451 -19.55 -5.88 1.77
C ASP A 451 -18.07 -5.70 1.38
N VAL A 452 -17.71 -4.67 0.61
CA VAL A 452 -16.30 -4.35 0.31
C VAL A 452 -15.51 -4.12 1.61
N GLN A 453 -14.42 -4.87 1.81
CA GLN A 453 -13.54 -4.78 2.98
C GLN A 453 -12.24 -4.04 2.68
N GLN A 454 -11.66 -4.29 1.49
CA GLN A 454 -10.39 -3.71 1.08
C GLN A 454 -10.41 -3.43 -0.42
N ILE A 455 -9.79 -2.32 -0.82
CA ILE A 455 -9.45 -2.03 -2.21
C ILE A 455 -7.93 -1.83 -2.24
N GLN A 456 -7.28 -2.45 -3.21
CA GLN A 456 -5.87 -2.25 -3.55
C GLN A 456 -5.77 -1.87 -4.99
N THR A 457 -4.73 -1.12 -5.30
CA THR A 457 -4.55 -0.52 -6.61
C THR A 457 -3.12 -0.73 -7.02
N SER A 458 -2.89 -1.23 -8.22
CA SER A 458 -1.54 -1.24 -8.75
C SER A 458 -1.15 0.14 -9.27
N ALA A 459 0.13 0.24 -9.62
CA ALA A 459 0.68 1.32 -10.42
C ALA A 459 -0.11 1.62 -11.70
N THR A 460 -0.69 0.61 -12.35
CA THR A 460 -1.48 0.81 -13.58
C THR A 460 -2.98 0.85 -13.28
N HIS A 461 -3.79 0.93 -14.34
CA HIS A 461 -5.26 0.99 -14.34
C HIS A 461 -5.98 -0.19 -13.64
N ALA A 462 -5.32 -0.95 -12.78
CA ALA A 462 -5.85 -2.13 -12.14
C ALA A 462 -6.19 -1.97 -10.65
N PHE A 463 -7.38 -2.44 -10.32
CA PHE A 463 -7.92 -2.54 -8.97
C PHE A 463 -8.00 -4.00 -8.57
N ALA A 464 -7.84 -4.24 -7.27
CA ALA A 464 -8.21 -5.48 -6.61
C ALA A 464 -9.09 -5.18 -5.41
N VAL A 465 -10.28 -5.77 -5.38
CA VAL A 465 -11.27 -5.56 -4.32
C VAL A 465 -11.54 -6.86 -3.59
N VAL A 466 -11.37 -6.81 -2.26
CA VAL A 466 -11.69 -7.89 -1.34
C VAL A 466 -13.10 -7.67 -0.80
N LEU A 467 -13.98 -8.64 -1.04
CA LEU A 467 -15.34 -8.66 -0.51
C LEU A 467 -15.39 -9.35 0.86
N GLY A 468 -16.47 -9.12 1.63
CA GLY A 468 -16.65 -9.66 2.98
C GLY A 468 -16.71 -11.19 3.07
N ASN A 469 -16.98 -11.85 1.94
CA ASN A 469 -16.91 -13.31 1.80
C ASN A 469 -15.48 -13.83 1.52
N GLY A 470 -14.49 -12.94 1.36
CA GLY A 470 -13.10 -13.26 1.01
C GLY A 470 -12.82 -13.39 -0.48
N SER A 471 -13.79 -13.17 -1.36
CA SER A 471 -13.56 -13.12 -2.81
C SER A 471 -12.75 -11.89 -3.20
N VAL A 472 -11.88 -12.05 -4.19
CA VAL A 472 -11.13 -10.94 -4.78
C VAL A 472 -11.60 -10.74 -6.21
N LEU A 473 -11.94 -9.51 -6.55
CA LEU A 473 -12.27 -9.10 -7.91
C LEU A 473 -11.18 -8.15 -8.37
N THR A 474 -10.57 -8.43 -9.52
CA THR A 474 -9.68 -7.47 -10.17
C THR A 474 -10.19 -7.05 -11.52
N TRP A 475 -9.94 -5.80 -11.87
CA TRP A 475 -10.23 -5.25 -13.18
C TRP A 475 -9.17 -4.20 -13.50
N GLY A 476 -8.79 -4.10 -14.77
CA GLY A 476 -7.72 -3.22 -15.25
C GLY A 476 -6.96 -3.81 -16.44
N PHE A 477 -6.11 -3.01 -17.06
CA PHE A 477 -5.35 -3.39 -18.25
C PHE A 477 -4.09 -4.20 -17.90
N GLY A 478 -3.89 -5.33 -18.59
CA GLY A 478 -2.57 -5.95 -18.77
C GLY A 478 -2.01 -5.50 -20.12
N THR A 479 -0.70 -5.24 -20.22
CA THR A 479 -0.05 -4.76 -21.45
C THR A 479 -0.38 -5.68 -22.65
N GLU A 480 -0.35 -5.13 -23.87
CA GLU A 480 -0.95 -5.61 -25.14
C GLU A 480 -0.70 -7.07 -25.60
N GLU A 481 -0.01 -7.91 -24.83
CA GLU A 481 0.09 -9.36 -25.06
C GLU A 481 -0.78 -10.23 -24.13
N HIS A 482 -1.37 -9.65 -23.07
CA HIS A 482 -2.23 -10.37 -22.13
C HIS A 482 -3.52 -9.56 -21.84
N ASP A 483 -4.61 -9.96 -22.52
CA ASP A 483 -5.99 -9.62 -22.16
C ASP A 483 -6.19 -9.61 -20.64
N GLN A 484 -7.03 -8.68 -20.15
CA GLN A 484 -7.54 -8.51 -18.76
C GLN A 484 -6.80 -9.29 -17.68
N ILE A 485 -6.28 -8.60 -16.65
CA ILE A 485 -5.71 -9.24 -15.45
C ILE A 485 -6.64 -10.35 -14.93
N VAL A 486 -6.33 -11.60 -15.28
CA VAL A 486 -7.20 -12.75 -15.02
C VAL A 486 -7.00 -13.11 -13.56
N VAL A 487 -8.03 -12.85 -12.76
CA VAL A 487 -8.07 -13.30 -11.37
C VAL A 487 -8.04 -14.83 -11.37
N PRO A 488 -7.14 -15.47 -10.61
CA PRO A 488 -7.14 -16.92 -10.45
C PRO A 488 -8.51 -17.44 -9.96
N ASP A 489 -8.99 -18.56 -10.52
CA ASP A 489 -10.29 -19.17 -10.15
C ASP A 489 -10.46 -19.42 -8.63
N GLN A 490 -9.34 -19.52 -7.92
CA GLN A 490 -9.30 -19.68 -6.47
C GLN A 490 -9.77 -18.44 -5.70
N LEU A 491 -9.75 -17.28 -6.35
CA LEU A 491 -10.12 -15.97 -5.80
C LEU A 491 -11.50 -15.50 -6.29
N THR A 492 -12.02 -16.07 -7.38
CA THR A 492 -13.35 -15.79 -7.90
C THR A 492 -14.40 -16.72 -7.28
N HIS A 493 -15.36 -16.15 -6.55
CA HIS A 493 -16.64 -16.82 -6.31
C HIS A 493 -17.76 -15.98 -6.92
N LEU A 494 -17.92 -16.08 -8.24
CA LEU A 494 -19.22 -15.81 -8.84
C LEU A 494 -20.08 -17.05 -8.60
N SER A 495 -20.78 -17.09 -7.45
CA SER A 495 -22.03 -17.82 -7.45
C SER A 495 -22.99 -17.03 -8.33
N THR A 496 -23.29 -17.59 -9.51
CA THR A 496 -24.35 -17.19 -10.44
C THR A 496 -25.61 -16.68 -9.76
#